data_AF-A0A392TY75-F1
#
_entry.id   AF-A0A392TY75-F1
#
_cell.length_a   1.000
_cell.length_b   1.000
_cell.length_c   1.000
_cell.angle_alpha   90.00
_cell.angle_beta   90.00
_cell.angle_gamma   90.00
#
_symmetry.space_group_name_H-M   'P 1'
#
loop_
_entity.id
_entity.type
_entity.pdbx_description
1 polymer ?
#
loop_
_entity_poly.entity_id
_entity_poly.type
_entity_poly.pdbx_seq_one_letter_code
_entity_poly.pdbx_strand_id
1 'polypeptide(L)' 'MIEEFRDLSLVCERTTRSVKVGMLRLTNNFLEEVVEKQKTDVRLLKFKILIEQGKKVDIEMDENGVMRCQGR' A
#
# COMPACT_ATOMS: atom_id res chain seq x y z
N MET A 1 -3.61 16.11 1.03
CA MET A 1 -4.32 14.82 1.09
C MET A 1 -4.11 14.14 -0.26
N ILE A 2 -3.00 13.41 -0.41
CA ILE A 2 -2.67 12.59 -1.58
C ILE A 2 -2.07 11.31 -1.00
N GLU A 3 -2.94 10.36 -0.65
CA GLU A 3 -2.54 9.05 -0.11
C GLU A 3 -3.09 7.87 -0.92
N GLU A 4 -3.37 8.05 -2.22
CA GLU A 4 -3.95 6.98 -3.07
C GLU A 4 -3.09 6.54 -4.27
N PHE A 5 -1.80 6.86 -4.30
CA PHE A 5 -0.98 6.52 -5.47
C PHE A 5 0.42 6.04 -5.11
N ARG A 6 0.53 4.81 -4.60
CA ARG A 6 1.84 4.15 -4.39
C ARG A 6 2.38 3.44 -5.63
N ASP A 7 1.55 3.13 -6.63
CA ASP A 7 1.99 2.48 -7.89
C ASP A 7 1.54 3.28 -9.13
N LEU A 8 1.62 4.61 -9.06
CA LEU A 8 1.28 5.46 -10.18
C LEU A 8 2.50 5.76 -11.05
N SER A 9 2.57 5.12 -12.21
CA SER A 9 3.49 5.54 -13.26
C SER A 9 2.94 6.77 -13.97
N LEU A 10 3.56 7.91 -13.69
CA LEU A 10 3.27 9.19 -14.30
C LEU A 10 4.17 9.35 -15.54
N VAL A 11 3.59 9.23 -16.72
CA VAL A 11 4.33 9.43 -17.97
C VAL A 11 4.21 10.89 -18.37
N CYS A 12 5.34 11.55 -18.55
CA CYS A 12 5.42 12.94 -18.97
C CYS A 12 6.25 13.04 -20.26
N GLU A 13 5.65 13.57 -21.31
CA GLU A 13 6.31 13.82 -22.59
C GLU A 13 6.33 15.33 -22.83
N ARG A 14 7.54 15.89 -22.97
CA ARG A 14 7.73 17.30 -23.33
C ARG A 14 7.83 17.46 -24.84
N THR A 15 7.07 18.40 -25.37
CA THR A 15 7.25 18.93 -26.72
C THR A 15 7.81 20.36 -26.65
N THR A 16 8.18 20.93 -27.80
CA THR A 16 8.71 22.30 -27.87
C THR A 16 7.72 23.38 -27.40
N ARG A 17 6.42 23.09 -27.28
CA ARG A 17 5.40 24.08 -26.89
C ARG A 17 4.41 23.61 -25.83
N SER A 18 4.49 22.34 -25.39
CA SER A 18 3.53 21.79 -24.44
C SER A 18 4.09 20.62 -23.65
N VAL A 19 3.36 20.23 -22.61
CA VAL A 19 3.60 19.03 -21.82
C VAL A 19 2.38 18.13 -21.95
N LYS A 20 2.59 16.86 -22.30
CA LYS A 20 1.57 15.82 -22.21
C LYS A 20 1.80 15.01 -20.95
N VAL A 21 0.74 14.83 -20.17
CA VAL A 21 0.77 14.05 -18.93
C VAL A 21 -0.24 12.91 -19.07
N GLY A 22 0.22 11.68 -18.88
CA GLY A 22 -0.60 10.47 -18.92
C GLY A 22 -0.53 9.72 -17.59
N MET A 23 -1.68 9.25 -17.12
CA MET A 23 -1.81 8.44 -15.91
C MET A 23 -2.09 6.99 -16.30
N LEU A 24 -1.16 6.08 -15.99
CA LEU A 24 -1.40 4.65 -16.16
C LEU A 24 -1.62 4.01 -14.79
N ARG A 25 -2.81 3.44 -14.58
CA ARG A 25 -3.13 2.65 -13.38
C ARG A 25 -2.74 1.21 -13.63
N LEU A 26 -1.62 0.77 -13.05
CA LEU A 26 -1.27 -0.64 -13.00
C LEU A 26 -2.08 -1.26 -11.84
N THR A 27 -3.02 -2.15 -12.13
CA THR A 27 -3.66 -2.98 -11.09
C THR A 27 -2.61 -3.94 -10.57
N ASN A 28 -2.12 -3.69 -9.36
CA ASN A 28 -1.00 -4.45 -8.82
C ASN A 28 -1.49 -5.63 -7.98
N ASN A 29 -1.50 -6.84 -8.55
CA ASN A 29 -1.78 -8.09 -7.83
C ASN A 29 -0.80 -8.34 -6.66
N PHE A 30 0.30 -7.59 -6.60
CA PHE A 30 1.24 -7.63 -5.50
C PHE A 30 0.59 -7.37 -4.14
N LEU A 31 -0.39 -6.46 -4.05
CA LEU A 31 -1.04 -6.19 -2.76
C LEU A 31 -1.86 -7.39 -2.29
N GLU A 32 -2.55 -8.08 -3.20
CA GLU A 32 -3.23 -9.34 -2.87
C GLU A 32 -2.23 -10.41 -2.42
N GLU A 33 -1.11 -10.55 -3.13
CA GLU A 33 -0.04 -11.48 -2.74
C GLU A 33 0.57 -11.14 -1.37
N VAL A 34 0.75 -9.84 -1.08
CA VAL A 34 1.21 -9.36 0.22
C VAL A 34 0.20 -9.75 1.30
N VAL A 35 -1.10 -9.52 1.10
CA VAL A 35 -2.14 -9.93 2.06
C VAL A 35 -2.08 -11.44 2.32
N GLU A 36 -1.99 -12.27 1.28
CA GLU A 36 -1.90 -13.73 1.42
C GLU A 36 -0.64 -14.18 2.17
N LYS A 37 0.51 -13.54 1.89
CA LYS A 37 1.75 -13.78 2.63
C LYS A 37 1.67 -13.33 4.08
N GLN A 38 1.02 -12.20 4.36
CA GLN A 38 0.85 -11.70 5.73
C GLN A 38 -0.07 -12.60 6.57
N LYS A 39 -1.09 -13.23 5.96
CA LYS A 39 -1.96 -14.20 6.65
C LYS A 39 -1.23 -15.44 7.13
N THR A 40 -0.12 -15.81 6.50
CA THR A 40 0.64 -17.02 6.84
C THR A 40 1.88 -16.74 7.70
N ASP A 41 2.30 -15.48 7.83
CA ASP A 41 3.43 -15.10 8.68
C ASP A 41 3.06 -15.13 10.17
N VAL A 42 3.77 -15.97 10.92
CA VAL A 42 3.53 -16.19 12.35
C VAL A 42 3.72 -14.93 13.20
N ARG A 43 4.63 -14.02 12.84
CA ARG A 43 4.87 -12.79 13.59
C ARG A 43 3.74 -11.80 13.34
N LEU A 44 3.31 -11.66 12.08
CA LEU A 44 2.22 -10.77 11.70
C LEU A 44 0.88 -11.22 12.26
N LEU A 45 0.62 -12.53 12.34
CA LEU A 45 -0.55 -13.06 13.05
C LEU A 45 -0.56 -12.67 14.54
N LYS A 46 0.60 -12.66 15.22
CA LYS A 46 0.67 -12.19 16.61
C LYS A 46 0.31 -10.71 16.71
N PHE A 47 0.81 -9.88 15.80
CA PHE A 47 0.44 -8.47 15.75
C PHE A 47 -1.05 -8.28 15.46
N LYS A 48 -1.63 -9.06 14.55
CA LYS A 48 -3.07 -9.04 14.27
C LYS A 48 -3.91 -9.24 15.54
N ILE A 49 -3.58 -10.25 16.32
CA ILE A 49 -4.27 -10.54 17.59
C ILE A 49 -4.14 -9.36 18.57
N LEU A 50 -2.95 -8.75 18.66
CA LEU A 50 -2.74 -7.57 19.53
C LEU A 50 -3.56 -6.36 19.07
N ILE A 51 -3.65 -6.13 17.76
CA ILE A 51 -4.45 -5.06 17.17
C ILE A 51 -5.95 -5.29 17.42
N GLU A 52 -6.44 -6.52 17.22
CA GLU A 52 -7.83 -6.92 17.50
C GLU A 52 -8.18 -6.79 19.01
N GLN A 53 -7.20 -6.94 19.90
CA GLN A 53 -7.33 -6.66 21.33
C GLN A 53 -7.30 -5.16 21.68
N GLY A 54 -7.12 -4.28 20.69
CA GLY A 54 -7.02 -2.82 20.89
C GLY A 54 -5.66 -2.37 21.45
N LYS A 55 -4.63 -3.21 21.42
CA LYS A 55 -3.28 -2.81 21.84
C LYS A 55 -2.61 -1.98 20.75
N LYS A 56 -2.03 -0.86 21.16
CA LYS A 56 -1.25 0.00 20.26
C LYS A 56 0.12 -0.64 20.02
N VAL A 57 0.38 -1.00 18.77
CA VAL A 57 1.66 -1.52 18.27
C VAL A 57 2.08 -0.70 17.06
N ASP A 58 3.35 -0.77 16.65
CA ASP A 58 3.90 0.01 15.53
C ASP A 58 3.41 -0.49 14.14
N ILE A 59 2.34 -1.28 14.10
CA ILE A 59 1.74 -1.86 12.89
C ILE A 59 0.25 -1.54 12.89
N GLU A 60 -0.25 -1.06 11.75
CA GLU A 60 -1.67 -0.79 11.50
C GLU A 60 -2.17 -1.59 10.30
N MET A 61 -3.46 -1.89 10.30
CA MET A 61 -4.13 -2.46 9.14
C MET A 61 -4.78 -1.33 8.34
N ASP A 62 -4.47 -1.25 7.05
CA ASP A 62 -5.09 -0.26 6.17
C ASP A 62 -6.49 -0.68 5.68
N GLU A 63 -7.10 0.19 4.88
CA GLU A 63 -8.42 -0.03 4.26
C GLU A 63 -8.48 -1.24 3.31
N ASN A 64 -7.33 -1.71 2.82
CA ASN A 64 -7.20 -2.86 1.94
C ASN A 64 -6.87 -4.15 2.70
N GLY A 65 -6.80 -4.10 4.04
CA GLY A 65 -6.46 -5.25 4.88
C GLY A 65 -4.97 -5.59 4.93
N VAL A 66 -4.10 -4.69 4.46
CA VAL A 66 -2.64 -4.85 4.50
C VAL A 66 -2.10 -4.31 5.82
N MET A 67 -1.26 -5.08 6.50
CA MET A 67 -0.50 -4.62 7.66
C MET A 67 0.68 -3.74 7.22
N ARG A 68 0.80 -2.55 7.79
CA ARG A 68 1.84 -1.56 7.48
C ARG A 68 2.49 -1.05 8.76
N CYS A 69 3.79 -0.78 8.74
CA CYS A 69 4.45 -0.13 9.87
C CYS A 69 4.00 1.34 9.97
N GLN A 70 3.77 1.83 11.17
CA GLN A 70 3.49 3.26 11.38
C GLN A 70 4.69 4.11 10.96
N GLY A 71 4.46 5.09 10.08
CA GLY A 71 5.38 6.19 9.82
C GLY A 71 6.57 5.92 8.90
N ARG A 72 6.50 4.94 7.98
CA ARG A 72 7.52 4.74 6.93
C ARG A 72 6.92 4.41 5.56
#